data_AF-A0A6G0Y8M4-F1
#
_entry.id   AF-A0A6G0Y8M4-F1
#
_cell.length_a   1.000
_cell.length_b   1.000
_cell.length_c   1.000
_cell.angle_alpha   90.00
_cell.angle_beta   90.00
_cell.angle_gamma   90.00
#
_symmetry.space_group_name_H-M   'P 1'
#
loop_
_entity.id
_entity.type
_entity.pdbx_description
1 polymer ?
#
loop_
_entity_poly.entity_id
_entity_poly.type
_entity_poly.pdbx_seq_one_letter_code
_entity_poly.pdbx_strand_id
1 'polypeptide(L)'
;SVSRVGSAAQTKAMKQVAGSMKLELAQYREVAAFAQFGSDLDASTQQLLNRGVRLTELLKQQQYVPMALEEQVAVIYCGVRGFLDKVAPSKITTFEKEFLQHIRTSEKSLLEAIAKEGEISNETDEKLKSVVVNFLALF
;
A
#
# COMPACT_ATOMS: atom_id res chain seq x y z
N SER A 1 -11.80 -3.37 -14.37
CA SER A 1 -11.21 -2.23 -15.08
C SER A 1 -9.91 -2.66 -15.75
N VAL A 2 -9.62 -2.18 -16.97
CA VAL A 2 -8.39 -2.50 -17.72
C VAL A 2 -7.88 -1.27 -18.45
N SER A 3 -6.56 -1.10 -18.52
CA SER A 3 -5.88 -0.11 -19.36
C SER A 3 -5.10 -0.82 -20.45
N ARG A 4 -5.30 -0.44 -21.71
CA ARG A 4 -4.59 -1.01 -22.87
C ARG A 4 -3.12 -0.59 -22.94
N VAL A 5 -2.80 0.59 -22.39
CA VAL A 5 -1.41 1.09 -22.30
C VAL A 5 -0.69 0.46 -21.10
N GLY A 6 -1.43 0.20 -20.03
CA GLY A 6 -0.94 -0.54 -18.87
C GLY A 6 0.23 0.17 -18.17
N SER A 7 1.25 -0.61 -17.80
CA SER A 7 2.41 -0.11 -17.07
C SER A 7 3.27 0.85 -17.90
N ALA A 8 3.22 0.85 -19.24
CA ALA A 8 4.06 1.72 -20.05
C ALA A 8 3.91 3.22 -19.72
N ALA A 9 2.73 3.65 -19.25
CA ALA A 9 2.44 5.02 -18.83
C ALA A 9 2.75 5.35 -17.36
N GLN A 10 3.22 4.38 -16.57
CA GLN A 10 3.50 4.57 -15.14
C GLN A 10 4.97 4.92 -14.89
N THR A 11 5.22 5.78 -13.90
CA THR A 11 6.57 5.99 -13.34
C THR A 11 7.12 4.70 -12.74
N LYS A 12 8.44 4.60 -12.62
CA LYS A 12 9.09 3.40 -12.10
C LYS A 12 8.72 3.14 -10.64
N ALA A 13 8.63 4.18 -9.81
CA ALA A 13 8.17 4.13 -8.43
C ALA A 13 6.78 3.50 -8.31
N MET A 14 5.81 3.99 -9.13
CA MET A 14 4.45 3.43 -9.12
C MET A 14 4.44 1.98 -9.59
N LYS A 15 5.24 1.60 -10.61
CA LYS A 15 5.34 0.20 -11.05
C LYS A 15 5.84 -0.73 -9.96
N GLN A 16 6.85 -0.31 -9.20
CA GLN A 16 7.47 -1.12 -8.14
C GLN A 16 6.44 -1.52 -7.07
N VAL A 17 5.48 -0.66 -6.77
CA VAL A 17 4.45 -0.93 -5.76
C VAL A 17 3.15 -1.50 -6.35
N ALA A 18 2.70 -1.00 -7.50
CA ALA A 18 1.43 -1.40 -8.11
C ALA A 18 1.47 -2.82 -8.71
N GLY A 19 2.64 -3.30 -9.15
CA GLY A 19 2.80 -4.65 -9.67
C GLY A 19 2.44 -5.71 -8.63
N SER A 20 3.01 -5.58 -7.43
CA SER A 20 2.71 -6.46 -6.30
C SER A 20 1.27 -6.33 -5.84
N MET A 21 0.76 -5.09 -5.69
CA MET A 21 -0.63 -4.85 -5.29
C MET A 21 -1.63 -5.51 -6.24
N LYS A 22 -1.41 -5.41 -7.55
CA LYS A 22 -2.30 -6.02 -8.55
C LYS A 22 -2.35 -7.54 -8.41
N LEU A 23 -1.22 -8.19 -8.17
CA LEU A 23 -1.14 -9.64 -8.00
C LEU A 23 -1.84 -10.08 -6.71
N GLU A 24 -1.55 -9.42 -5.58
CA GLU A 24 -2.14 -9.75 -4.28
C GLU A 24 -3.66 -9.56 -4.29
N LEU A 25 -4.17 -8.47 -4.89
CA LEU A 25 -5.61 -8.24 -5.01
C LEU A 25 -6.29 -9.21 -5.98
N ALA A 26 -5.59 -9.71 -7.00
CA ALA A 26 -6.14 -10.73 -7.89
C ALA A 26 -6.32 -12.06 -7.14
N GLN A 27 -5.28 -12.52 -6.44
CA GLN A 27 -5.35 -13.72 -5.63
C GLN A 27 -6.38 -13.58 -4.50
N TYR A 28 -6.46 -12.41 -3.86
CA TYR A 28 -7.47 -12.12 -2.84
C TYR A 28 -8.88 -12.36 -3.34
N ARG A 29 -9.21 -11.90 -4.56
CA ARG A 29 -10.55 -12.08 -5.13
C ARG A 29 -10.86 -13.54 -5.44
N GLU A 30 -9.87 -14.30 -5.90
CA GLU A 30 -10.03 -15.75 -6.14
C GLU A 30 -10.35 -16.45 -4.82
N VAL A 31 -9.57 -16.20 -3.77
CA VAL A 31 -9.72 -16.86 -2.47
C VAL A 31 -10.95 -16.38 -1.70
N ALA A 32 -11.29 -15.09 -1.75
CA ALA A 32 -12.43 -14.52 -1.02
C ALA A 32 -13.77 -15.15 -1.43
N ALA A 33 -13.90 -15.60 -2.68
CA ALA A 33 -15.08 -16.33 -3.14
C ALA A 33 -15.21 -17.72 -2.47
N PHE A 34 -14.10 -18.41 -2.22
CA PHE A 34 -14.08 -19.72 -1.56
C PHE A 34 -14.16 -19.65 -0.04
N ALA A 35 -13.59 -18.59 0.55
CA ALA A 35 -13.58 -18.36 1.99
C ALA A 35 -14.99 -18.22 2.60
N GLN A 36 -16.01 -17.91 1.79
CA GLN A 36 -17.41 -17.87 2.24
C GLN A 36 -18.01 -19.25 2.53
N PHE A 37 -17.36 -20.33 2.06
CA PHE A 37 -17.91 -21.69 2.10
C PHE A 37 -17.05 -22.70 2.87
N GLY A 38 -15.81 -22.37 3.22
CA GLY A 38 -14.87 -23.27 3.90
C GLY A 38 -14.57 -22.82 5.33
N SER A 39 -14.66 -23.72 6.31
CA SER A 39 -14.41 -23.43 7.73
C SER A 39 -12.94 -23.48 8.14
N ASP A 40 -12.09 -24.17 7.36
CA ASP A 40 -10.66 -24.32 7.65
C ASP A 40 -9.82 -23.83 6.48
N LEU A 41 -9.23 -22.64 6.67
CA LEU A 41 -8.26 -22.07 5.75
C LEU A 41 -6.87 -22.24 6.37
N ASP A 42 -5.91 -22.71 5.57
CA ASP A 42 -4.51 -22.77 6.00
C ASP A 42 -3.93 -21.35 6.20
N ALA A 43 -2.80 -21.25 6.89
CA ALA A 43 -2.20 -19.98 7.27
C ALA A 43 -1.87 -19.07 6.07
N SER A 44 -1.49 -19.64 4.92
CA SER A 44 -1.16 -18.85 3.73
C SER A 44 -2.41 -18.19 3.13
N THR A 45 -3.51 -18.94 3.09
CA THR A 45 -4.81 -18.46 2.63
C THR A 45 -5.37 -17.39 3.56
N GLN A 46 -5.24 -17.57 4.87
CA GLN A 46 -5.61 -16.55 5.86
C GLN A 46 -4.79 -15.27 5.71
N GLN A 47 -3.48 -15.37 5.50
CA GLN A 47 -2.62 -14.21 5.29
C GLN A 47 -3.02 -13.42 4.04
N LEU A 48 -3.33 -14.13 2.96
CA LEU A 48 -3.74 -13.54 1.70
C LEU A 48 -5.08 -12.81 1.81
N LEU A 49 -6.07 -13.40 2.49
CA LEU A 49 -7.32 -12.73 2.84
C LEU A 49 -7.08 -11.49 3.70
N ASN A 50 -6.25 -11.64 4.72
CA ASN A 50 -5.94 -10.54 5.64
C ASN A 50 -5.35 -9.35 4.89
N ARG A 51 -4.30 -9.57 4.09
CA ARG A 51 -3.67 -8.49 3.31
C ARG A 51 -4.62 -7.89 2.29
N GLY A 52 -5.36 -8.72 1.55
CA GLY A 52 -6.29 -8.26 0.53
C GLY A 52 -7.38 -7.32 1.06
N VAL A 53 -7.88 -7.57 2.28
CA VAL A 53 -8.82 -6.66 2.96
C VAL A 53 -8.17 -5.30 3.22
N ARG A 54 -6.93 -5.24 3.73
CA ARG A 54 -6.25 -3.97 4.02
C ARG A 54 -5.93 -3.20 2.75
N LEU A 55 -5.46 -3.88 1.71
CA LEU A 55 -5.22 -3.25 0.40
C LEU A 55 -6.52 -2.68 -0.19
N THR A 56 -7.65 -3.35 0.02
CA THR A 56 -8.96 -2.85 -0.43
C THR A 56 -9.37 -1.59 0.34
N GLU A 57 -9.14 -1.54 1.65
CA GLU A 57 -9.37 -0.33 2.46
C GLU A 57 -8.47 0.83 2.04
N LEU A 58 -7.19 0.55 1.74
CA LEU A 58 -6.20 1.54 1.32
C LEU A 58 -6.52 2.19 -0.04
N LEU A 59 -7.33 1.54 -0.87
CA LEU A 59 -7.76 2.08 -2.16
C LEU A 59 -9.03 2.96 -2.06
N LYS A 60 -9.57 3.14 -0.85
CA LYS A 60 -10.72 4.03 -0.62
C LYS A 60 -10.22 5.47 -0.50
N GLN A 61 -10.68 6.32 -1.42
CA GLN A 61 -10.31 7.72 -1.45
C GLN A 61 -11.56 8.61 -1.43
N GLN A 62 -11.53 9.68 -0.62
CA GLN A 62 -12.60 10.66 -0.60
C GLN A 62 -12.65 11.45 -1.91
N GLN A 63 -13.86 11.85 -2.29
CA GLN A 63 -14.06 12.70 -3.45
C GLN A 63 -13.37 14.06 -3.25
N TYR A 64 -12.80 14.62 -4.32
CA TYR A 64 -12.12 15.93 -4.34
C TYR A 64 -10.82 16.03 -3.51
N VAL A 65 -10.25 14.90 -3.09
CA VAL A 65 -8.96 14.86 -2.38
C VAL A 65 -7.91 14.18 -3.26
N PRO A 66 -7.42 14.79 -4.35
CA PRO A 66 -6.35 14.20 -5.14
C PRO A 66 -5.07 14.08 -4.29
N MET A 67 -4.26 13.07 -4.59
CA MET A 67 -3.02 12.77 -3.87
C MET A 67 -1.83 12.82 -4.85
N ALA A 68 -0.69 13.35 -4.41
CA ALA A 68 0.51 13.39 -5.23
C ALA A 68 1.06 11.97 -5.49
N LEU A 69 1.89 11.79 -6.51
CA LEU A 69 2.34 10.45 -6.92
C LEU A 69 3.22 9.80 -5.84
N GLU A 70 4.16 10.56 -5.29
CA GLU A 70 5.08 10.16 -4.23
C GLU A 70 4.35 9.77 -2.94
N GLU A 71 3.25 10.46 -2.63
CA GLU A 71 2.38 10.16 -1.49
C GLU A 71 1.63 8.85 -1.72
N GLN A 72 1.05 8.66 -2.92
CA GLN A 72 0.40 7.39 -3.28
C GLN A 72 1.39 6.22 -3.20
N VAL A 73 2.62 6.42 -3.69
CA VAL A 73 3.68 5.40 -3.62
C VAL A 73 4.00 5.03 -2.18
N ALA A 74 4.16 6.01 -1.28
CA ALA A 74 4.45 5.76 0.12
C ALA A 74 3.31 5.02 0.85
N VAL A 75 2.04 5.39 0.56
CA VAL A 75 0.86 4.72 1.14
C VAL A 75 0.74 3.29 0.63
N ILE A 76 0.83 3.06 -0.69
CA ILE A 76 0.75 1.73 -1.31
C ILE A 76 1.89 0.84 -0.80
N TYR A 77 3.10 1.40 -0.66
CA TYR A 77 4.27 0.71 -0.12
C TYR A 77 3.98 0.07 1.25
N CYS A 78 3.29 0.80 2.15
CA CYS A 78 2.93 0.29 3.47
C CYS A 78 2.07 -0.98 3.38
N GLY A 79 1.10 -1.00 2.47
CA GLY A 79 0.22 -2.14 2.24
C GLY A 79 0.95 -3.34 1.65
N VAL A 80 1.63 -3.16 0.51
CA VAL A 80 2.21 -4.29 -0.25
C VAL A 80 3.42 -4.94 0.42
N ARG A 81 4.10 -4.22 1.32
CA ARG A 81 5.20 -4.78 2.13
C ARG A 81 4.71 -5.44 3.43
N GLY A 82 3.40 -5.46 3.68
CA GLY A 82 2.78 -6.16 4.81
C GLY A 82 2.87 -5.43 6.14
N PHE A 83 3.27 -4.16 6.16
CA PHE A 83 3.35 -3.37 7.40
C PHE A 83 1.97 -3.20 8.06
N LEU A 84 0.91 -3.22 7.26
CA LEU A 84 -0.47 -3.05 7.70
C LEU A 84 -1.18 -4.35 8.06
N ASP A 85 -0.52 -5.52 7.94
CA ASP A 85 -1.16 -6.82 8.14
C ASP A 85 -1.74 -6.98 9.57
N LYS A 86 -1.09 -6.34 10.56
CA LYS A 86 -1.52 -6.33 11.97
C LYS A 86 -2.49 -5.20 12.33
N VAL A 87 -2.72 -4.25 11.42
CA VAL A 87 -3.65 -3.14 11.64
C VAL A 87 -5.07 -3.64 11.37
N ALA A 88 -5.99 -3.25 12.25
CA ALA A 88 -7.41 -3.56 12.08
C ALA A 88 -7.94 -2.89 10.79
N PRO A 89 -8.72 -3.58 9.94
CA PRO A 89 -9.23 -3.01 8.68
C PRO A 89 -9.93 -1.65 8.83
N SER A 90 -10.73 -1.49 9.89
CA SER A 90 -11.44 -0.24 10.19
C SER A 90 -10.53 0.94 10.52
N LYS A 91 -9.26 0.71 10.85
CA LYS A 91 -8.26 1.73 11.17
C LYS A 91 -7.39 2.11 9.97
N ILE A 92 -7.50 1.45 8.82
CA ILE A 92 -6.59 1.67 7.68
C ILE A 92 -6.73 3.08 7.10
N THR A 93 -7.95 3.60 6.98
CA THR A 93 -8.18 4.97 6.48
C THR A 93 -7.69 6.04 7.47
N THR A 94 -7.77 5.75 8.78
CA THR A 94 -7.18 6.60 9.82
C THR A 94 -5.65 6.57 9.76
N PHE A 95 -5.07 5.37 9.63
CA PHE A 95 -3.63 5.18 9.43
C PHE A 95 -3.14 5.99 8.22
N GLU A 96 -3.79 5.86 7.07
CA GLU A 96 -3.40 6.58 5.85
C GLU A 96 -3.36 8.08 6.07
N LYS A 97 -4.41 8.64 6.71
CA LYS A 97 -4.49 10.08 6.98
C LYS A 97 -3.37 10.56 7.89
N GLU A 98 -3.12 9.84 8.99
CA GLU A 98 -2.09 10.21 9.98
C GLU A 98 -0.68 10.00 9.44
N PHE A 99 -0.45 8.89 8.71
CA PHE A 99 0.81 8.60 8.05
C PHE A 99 1.12 9.65 6.98
N LEU A 100 0.14 10.04 6.15
CA LEU A 100 0.30 11.12 5.17
C LEU A 100 0.62 12.45 5.85
N GLN A 101 -0.02 12.75 6.98
CA GLN A 101 0.31 13.96 7.73
C GLN A 101 1.75 13.92 8.26
N HIS A 102 2.18 12.78 8.79
CA HIS A 102 3.54 12.58 9.28
C HIS A 102 4.58 12.72 8.17
N ILE A 103 4.42 12.01 7.06
CA ILE A 103 5.40 12.03 5.95
C ILE A 103 5.47 13.41 5.27
N ARG A 104 4.35 14.14 5.19
CA ARG A 104 4.32 15.53 4.67
C ARG A 104 5.00 16.53 5.59
N THR A 105 5.09 16.27 6.89
CA THR A 105 5.62 17.23 7.87
C THR A 105 7.06 16.92 8.25
N SER A 106 7.35 15.66 8.56
CA SER A 106 8.64 15.21 9.07
C SER A 106 9.57 14.65 7.99
N GLU A 107 9.02 14.10 6.91
CA GLU A 107 9.79 13.32 5.92
C GLU A 107 9.68 13.91 4.50
N LYS A 108 9.62 15.24 4.39
CA LYS A 108 9.49 15.93 3.09
C LYS A 108 10.59 15.56 2.10
N SER A 109 11.83 15.44 2.59
CA SER A 109 12.98 15.07 1.76
C SER A 109 12.82 13.68 1.13
N LEU A 110 12.12 12.76 1.80
CA LEU A 110 11.81 11.43 1.27
C LEU A 110 10.80 11.50 0.13
N LEU A 111 9.75 12.30 0.27
CA LEU A 111 8.77 12.55 -0.79
C LEU A 111 9.43 13.22 -2.02
N GLU A 112 10.26 14.23 -1.78
CA GLU A 112 11.02 14.91 -2.82
C GLU A 112 11.98 13.96 -3.57
N ALA A 113 12.64 13.05 -2.85
CA ALA A 113 13.50 12.03 -3.47
C ALA A 113 12.70 11.11 -4.40
N ILE A 114 11.55 10.59 -3.95
CA ILE A 114 10.68 9.73 -4.77
C ILE A 114 10.16 10.50 -6.01
N ALA A 115 9.75 11.75 -5.82
CA ALA A 115 9.23 12.58 -6.91
C ALA A 115 10.31 12.90 -7.96
N LYS A 116 11.54 13.18 -7.51
CA LYS A 116 12.68 13.56 -8.38
C LYS A 116 13.30 12.36 -9.09
N GLU A 117 13.56 11.28 -8.36
CA GLU A 117 14.15 10.05 -8.91
C GLU A 117 13.13 9.28 -9.75
N GLY A 118 11.85 9.38 -9.41
CA GLY A 118 10.77 8.64 -10.05
C GLY A 118 10.86 7.13 -9.81
N GLU A 119 11.67 6.70 -8.84
CA GLU A 119 11.88 5.31 -8.41
C GLU A 119 12.06 5.22 -6.89
N ILE A 120 11.81 4.04 -6.32
CA ILE A 120 12.23 3.70 -4.96
C ILE A 120 13.59 3.01 -5.11
N SER A 121 14.67 3.76 -4.88
CA SER A 121 16.03 3.24 -4.77
C SER A 121 16.22 2.46 -3.47
N ASN A 122 17.32 1.71 -3.33
CA ASN A 122 17.59 0.94 -2.12
C ASN A 122 17.69 1.85 -0.86
N GLU A 123 18.30 3.02 -1.00
CA GLU A 123 18.39 3.99 0.09
C GLU A 123 17.01 4.51 0.50
N THR A 124 16.17 4.85 -0.49
CA THR A 124 14.79 5.29 -0.27
C THR A 124 13.93 4.17 0.34
N ASP A 125 14.14 2.91 -0.06
CA ASP A 125 13.45 1.73 0.52
C ASP A 125 13.79 1.56 2.01
N GLU A 126 15.08 1.66 2.37
CA GLU A 126 15.52 1.56 3.76
C GLU A 126 14.98 2.71 4.64
N LYS A 127 14.95 3.94 4.11
CA LYS A 127 14.35 5.09 4.79
C LYS A 127 12.85 4.91 4.96
N LEU A 128 12.11 4.57 3.90
CA LEU A 128 10.67 4.29 3.97
C LEU A 128 10.36 3.22 5.00
N LYS A 129 11.08 2.10 4.98
CA LYS A 129 10.92 1.03 5.96
C LYS A 129 11.10 1.54 7.39
N SER A 130 12.15 2.31 7.63
CA SER A 130 12.44 2.86 8.97
C SER A 130 11.35 3.81 9.44
N VAL A 131 10.90 4.72 8.58
CA VAL A 131 9.79 5.65 8.87
C VAL A 131 8.50 4.90 9.18
N VAL A 132 8.12 3.93 8.35
CA VAL A 132 6.88 3.16 8.53
C VAL A 132 6.91 2.36 9.84
N VAL A 133 8.02 1.68 10.14
CA VAL A 133 8.17 0.90 11.38
C VAL A 133 8.10 1.81 12.62
N ASN A 134 8.80 2.95 12.60
CA ASN A 134 8.77 3.90 13.71
C ASN A 134 7.39 4.51 13.90
N PHE A 135 6.71 4.87 12.80
CA PHE A 135 5.37 5.41 12.85
C PHE A 135 4.36 4.40 13.40
N LEU A 136 4.43 3.14 12.95
CA LEU A 136 3.56 2.07 13.46
C LEU A 136 3.79 1.73 14.93
N ALA A 137 4.96 2.01 15.49
CA ALA A 137 5.19 1.84 16.92
C ALA A 137 4.45 2.90 17.76
N LEU A 138 4.07 4.03 17.15
CA LEU A 138 3.37 5.14 17.80
C LEU A 138 1.86 5.16 17.51
N PHE A 139 1.42 4.42 16.47
CA PHE A 139 0.03 4.32 15.99
C PHE A 139 -0.76 3.19 16.66
#